data_AF-A0A0H5RJK6-F1
#
_entry.id   AF-A0A0H5RJK6-F1
#
_cell.length_a   1.000
_cell.length_b   1.000
_cell.length_c   1.000
_cell.angle_alpha   90.00
_cell.angle_beta   90.00
_cell.angle_gamma   90.00
#
_symmetry.space_group_name_H-M   'P 1'
#
loop_
_entity.id
_entity.type
_entity.pdbx_description
1 polymer ?
#
loop_
_entity_poly.entity_id
_entity_poly.type
_entity_poly.pdbx_seq_one_letter_code
_entity_poly.pdbx_strand_id
1 'polypeptide(L)'
;IAGSVDSIGQLPNEIWLTKRLSEFGRHCYQIRLGNITLISSDSLEKAFGDSYKPGNKVCKEVADMGDDELVLSSETAKDLIKDFMLTIHDKDFRGVTDRGMPLVMALLFYYQTKDSLPIFWGRTGGQSSGSNR
;
A
#
# COMPACT_ATOMS: atom_id res chain seq x y z
N ILE A 1 18.21 -40.45 14.16
CA ILE A 1 18.45 -38.98 14.22
C ILE A 1 19.11 -38.60 12.91
N ALA A 2 18.49 -37.66 12.18
CA ALA A 2 18.88 -36.98 10.93
C ALA A 2 17.61 -36.97 10.06
N GLY A 3 16.97 -35.86 9.73
CA GLY A 3 17.40 -34.46 9.73
C GLY A 3 16.70 -33.85 8.52
N SER A 4 15.41 -33.53 8.67
CA SER A 4 14.64 -32.82 7.63
C SER A 4 15.15 -31.40 7.58
N VAL A 5 15.72 -31.04 6.43
CA VAL A 5 16.07 -29.66 6.09
C VAL A 5 15.28 -29.31 4.85
N ASP A 6 13.97 -29.21 5.02
CA ASP A 6 13.13 -28.53 4.05
C ASP A 6 13.24 -27.04 4.33
N SER A 7 14.25 -26.40 3.73
CA SER A 7 14.31 -24.95 3.57
C SER A 7 13.24 -24.53 2.56
N ILE A 8 11.97 -24.65 2.94
CA ILE A 8 10.86 -23.99 2.25
C ILE A 8 10.75 -22.64 2.92
N GLY A 9 10.96 -21.56 2.15
CA GLY A 9 10.81 -20.19 2.61
C GLY A 9 9.53 -20.06 3.43
N GLN A 10 9.69 -19.75 4.71
CA GLN A 10 8.58 -19.64 5.63
C GLN A 10 7.74 -18.47 5.14
N LEU A 11 6.59 -18.77 4.52
CA LEU A 11 5.58 -17.78 4.16
C LEU A 11 5.44 -16.82 5.34
N PRO A 12 5.42 -15.50 5.11
CA PRO A 12 5.17 -14.54 6.16
C PRO A 12 3.96 -14.98 6.97
N ASN A 13 4.15 -15.15 8.29
CA ASN A 13 3.05 -15.56 9.14
C ASN A 13 1.92 -14.52 9.06
N GLU A 14 0.67 -14.94 9.25
CA GLU A 14 -0.50 -14.06 9.19
C GLU A 14 -0.37 -12.81 10.09
N ILE A 15 0.39 -12.94 11.18
CA ILE A 15 0.77 -11.86 12.10
C ILE A 15 1.61 -10.80 11.37
N TRP A 16 2.60 -11.19 10.58
CA TRP A 16 3.41 -10.28 9.77
C TRP A 16 2.54 -9.53 8.77
N LEU A 17 1.66 -10.22 8.03
CA LEU A 17 0.79 -9.56 7.05
C LEU A 17 -0.15 -8.57 7.69
N THR A 18 -0.79 -8.95 8.79
CA THR A 18 -1.69 -8.07 9.55
C THR A 18 -0.95 -6.82 10.03
N LYS A 19 0.29 -6.97 10.51
CA LYS A 19 1.13 -5.85 10.92
C LYS A 19 1.48 -4.93 9.74
N ARG A 20 1.90 -5.48 8.60
CA ARG A 20 2.26 -4.70 7.40
C ARG A 20 1.07 -3.98 6.80
N LEU A 21 -0.10 -4.61 6.79
CA LEU A 21 -1.34 -3.98 6.35
C LEU A 21 -1.74 -2.81 7.26
N SER A 22 -1.62 -2.96 8.58
CA SER A 22 -1.86 -1.87 9.53
C SER A 22 -0.88 -0.70 9.32
N GLU A 23 0.41 -1.00 9.12
CA GLU A 23 1.43 0.02 8.81
C GLU A 23 1.14 0.73 7.48
N PHE A 24 0.69 -0.01 6.46
CA PHE A 24 0.27 0.54 5.17
C PHE A 24 -0.90 1.51 5.33
N GLY A 25 -1.97 1.11 6.04
CA GLY A 25 -3.12 1.98 6.29
C GLY A 25 -2.72 3.26 7.04
N ARG A 26 -1.81 3.14 8.02
CA ARG A 26 -1.24 4.30 8.71
C ARG A 26 -0.48 5.22 7.77
N HIS A 27 0.31 4.68 6.83
CA HIS A 27 1.02 5.50 5.85
C HIS A 27 0.06 6.17 4.86
N CYS A 28 -0.99 5.49 4.40
CA CYS A 28 -2.06 6.11 3.59
C CYS A 28 -2.69 7.29 4.32
N TYR A 29 -3.00 7.14 5.62
CA TYR A 29 -3.52 8.23 6.44
C TYR A 29 -2.54 9.41 6.55
N GLN A 30 -1.25 9.16 6.76
CA GLN A 30 -0.25 10.22 6.82
C GLN A 30 -0.04 10.91 5.46
N ILE A 31 -0.14 10.19 4.34
CA ILE A 31 -0.14 10.76 2.99
C ILE A 31 -1.37 11.66 2.79
N ARG A 32 -2.56 11.19 3.17
CA ARG A 32 -3.81 11.96 3.13
C ARG A 32 -3.70 13.29 3.88
N LEU A 33 -3.03 13.30 5.03
CA LEU A 33 -2.77 14.51 5.81
C LEU A 33 -1.67 15.41 5.22
N GLY A 34 -0.82 14.90 4.33
CA GLY A 34 0.34 15.60 3.80
C GLY A 34 1.55 15.62 4.75
N ASN A 35 1.62 14.66 5.68
CA ASN A 35 2.66 14.56 6.70
C ASN A 35 3.88 13.71 6.27
N ILE A 36 3.86 13.18 5.05
CA ILE A 36 4.94 12.36 4.49
C ILE A 36 5.60 13.10 3.33
N THR A 37 6.93 13.04 3.27
CA THR A 37 7.67 13.46 2.08
C THR A 37 7.45 12.42 0.99
N LEU A 38 6.79 12.84 -0.09
CA LEU A 38 6.59 11.98 -1.25
C LEU A 38 7.92 11.80 -1.98
N ILE A 39 8.23 10.56 -2.35
CA ILE A 39 9.35 10.27 -3.27
C ILE A 39 8.85 10.33 -4.71
N SER A 40 9.75 10.54 -5.66
CA SER A 40 9.37 10.60 -7.08
C SER A 40 8.83 9.27 -7.60
N SER A 41 7.99 9.32 -8.64
CA SER A 41 7.49 8.12 -9.32
C SER A 41 8.65 7.26 -9.86
N ASP A 42 9.70 7.88 -10.40
CA ASP A 42 10.89 7.17 -10.88
C ASP A 42 11.62 6.42 -9.75
N SER A 43 11.65 7.01 -8.55
CA SER A 43 12.20 6.35 -7.37
C SER A 43 11.34 5.17 -6.93
N LEU A 44 10.02 5.26 -7.06
CA LEU A 44 9.10 4.14 -6.80
C LEU A 44 9.27 3.03 -7.81
N GLU A 45 9.33 3.35 -9.10
CA GLU A 45 9.54 2.34 -10.15
C GLU A 45 10.85 1.59 -9.92
N LYS A 46 11.93 2.29 -9.57
CA LYS A 46 13.21 1.68 -9.21
C LYS A 46 13.11 0.80 -7.96
N ALA A 47 12.37 1.23 -6.93
CA ALA A 47 12.16 0.44 -5.73
C ALA A 47 11.39 -0.84 -6.04
N PHE A 48 10.35 -0.74 -6.86
CA PHE A 48 9.49 -1.88 -7.21
C PHE A 48 10.08 -2.82 -8.26
N GLY A 49 10.93 -2.33 -9.16
CA GLY A 49 11.46 -3.09 -10.27
C GLY A 49 10.36 -3.83 -11.04
N ASP A 50 10.52 -5.14 -11.18
CA ASP A 50 9.56 -6.00 -11.89
C ASP A 50 8.17 -6.06 -11.23
N SER A 51 8.07 -5.69 -9.94
CA SER A 51 6.80 -5.63 -9.21
C SER A 51 6.04 -4.31 -9.41
N TYR A 52 6.58 -3.34 -10.15
CA TYR A 52 5.92 -2.04 -10.36
C TYR A 52 4.62 -2.18 -11.16
N LYS A 53 4.68 -2.87 -12.32
CA LYS A 53 3.50 -3.11 -13.16
C LYS A 53 2.42 -3.95 -12.44
N PRO A 54 2.75 -5.08 -11.78
CA PRO A 54 1.78 -5.79 -10.94
C PRO A 54 1.17 -4.91 -9.86
N GLY A 55 1.98 -4.07 -9.20
CA GLY A 55 1.49 -3.14 -8.18
C GLY A 55 0.50 -2.12 -8.70
N ASN A 56 0.75 -1.53 -9.87
CA ASN A 56 -0.20 -0.62 -10.52
C ASN A 56 -1.53 -1.32 -10.81
N LYS A 57 -1.49 -2.58 -11.25
CA LYS A 57 -2.70 -3.38 -11.49
C LYS A 57 -3.50 -3.59 -10.20
N VAL A 58 -2.83 -3.98 -9.11
CA VAL A 58 -3.47 -4.12 -7.79
C VAL A 58 -4.08 -2.81 -7.30
N CYS A 59 -3.35 -1.69 -7.44
CA CYS A 59 -3.85 -0.37 -7.05
C CYS A 59 -5.11 0.00 -7.83
N LYS A 60 -5.13 -0.29 -9.14
CA LYS A 60 -6.29 -0.06 -10.00
C LYS A 60 -7.47 -0.95 -9.61
N GLU A 61 -7.25 -2.24 -9.38
CA GLU A 61 -8.32 -3.16 -8.96
C GLU A 61 -8.95 -2.72 -7.64
N VAL A 62 -8.15 -2.26 -6.68
CA VAL A 62 -8.66 -1.68 -5.43
C VAL A 62 -9.44 -0.39 -5.69
N ALA A 63 -8.95 0.48 -6.59
CA ALA A 63 -9.67 1.72 -6.92
C ALA A 63 -11.00 1.47 -7.64
N ASP A 64 -11.08 0.43 -8.48
CA ASP A 64 -12.29 0.04 -9.21
C ASP A 64 -13.39 -0.50 -8.26
N MET A 65 -13.07 -0.80 -6.99
CA MET A 65 -14.05 -1.20 -5.98
C MET A 65 -14.94 -0.04 -5.50
N GLY A 66 -14.52 1.21 -5.71
CA GLY A 66 -15.28 2.40 -5.34
C GLY A 66 -14.44 3.48 -4.68
N ASP A 67 -14.98 4.69 -4.65
CA ASP A 67 -14.40 5.85 -3.98
C ASP A 67 -15.18 6.17 -2.71
N ASP A 68 -14.71 5.67 -1.58
CA ASP A 68 -15.25 5.97 -0.26
C ASP A 68 -14.12 6.09 0.78
N GLU A 69 -14.44 6.64 1.97
CA GLU A 69 -13.45 6.79 3.03
C GLU A 69 -12.99 5.45 3.64
N LEU A 70 -13.69 4.36 3.33
CA LEU A 70 -13.57 3.03 3.90
C LEU A 70 -13.07 1.99 2.89
N VAL A 71 -12.48 2.38 1.75
CA VAL A 71 -12.01 1.45 0.70
C VAL A 71 -11.08 0.38 1.29
N LEU A 72 -10.21 0.77 2.22
CA LEU A 72 -9.30 -0.14 2.93
C LEU A 72 -9.97 -0.96 4.06
N SER A 73 -11.27 -0.76 4.31
CA SER A 73 -12.09 -1.57 5.20
C SER A 73 -12.69 -2.78 4.50
N SER A 74 -12.76 -2.79 3.16
CA SER A 74 -13.20 -3.95 2.36
C SER A 74 -12.24 -5.12 2.53
N GLU A 75 -12.76 -6.30 2.89
CA GLU A 75 -11.94 -7.52 2.99
C GLU A 75 -11.29 -7.86 1.64
N THR A 76 -11.99 -7.69 0.53
CA THR A 76 -11.43 -7.91 -0.81
C THR A 76 -10.26 -6.96 -1.11
N ALA A 77 -10.38 -5.67 -0.75
CA ALA A 77 -9.29 -4.72 -0.93
C ALA A 77 -8.08 -5.08 -0.05
N LYS A 78 -8.33 -5.47 1.21
CA LYS A 78 -7.27 -5.91 2.13
C LYS A 78 -6.54 -7.14 1.60
N ASP A 79 -7.26 -8.11 1.07
CA ASP A 79 -6.66 -9.35 0.57
C ASP A 79 -5.81 -9.11 -0.68
N LEU A 80 -6.27 -8.28 -1.63
CA LEU A 80 -5.43 -7.87 -2.77
C LEU A 80 -4.13 -7.20 -2.34
N ILE A 81 -4.20 -6.32 -1.33
CA ILE A 81 -3.02 -5.64 -0.79
C ILE A 81 -2.09 -6.62 -0.06
N LYS A 82 -2.64 -7.56 0.74
CA LYS A 82 -1.85 -8.61 1.43
C LYS A 82 -1.16 -9.54 0.42
N ASP A 83 -1.87 -9.99 -0.61
CA ASP A 83 -1.32 -10.87 -1.64
C ASP A 83 -0.18 -10.19 -2.40
N PHE A 84 -0.32 -8.88 -2.64
CA PHE A 84 0.75 -8.11 -3.24
C PHE A 84 1.94 -7.94 -2.28
N MET A 85 1.72 -7.70 -0.98
CA MET A 85 2.78 -7.69 0.05
C MET A 85 3.55 -9.00 0.08
N LEU A 86 2.86 -10.14 0.02
CA LEU A 86 3.47 -11.48 -0.06
C LEU A 86 4.32 -11.62 -1.32
N THR A 87 3.75 -11.27 -2.48
CA THR A 87 4.44 -11.35 -3.78
C THR A 87 5.73 -10.53 -3.79
N ILE A 88 5.70 -9.35 -3.17
CA ILE A 88 6.88 -8.48 -3.05
C ILE A 88 7.92 -9.08 -2.09
N HIS A 89 7.47 -9.56 -0.93
CA HIS A 89 8.32 -10.18 0.07
C HIS A 89 9.09 -11.37 -0.51
N ASP A 90 8.40 -12.25 -1.23
CA ASP A 90 8.99 -13.47 -1.79
C ASP A 90 9.98 -13.20 -2.92
N LYS A 91 9.90 -12.03 -3.55
CA LYS A 91 10.82 -11.60 -4.63
C LYS A 91 12.10 -10.92 -4.13
N ASP A 92 12.34 -10.93 -2.82
CA ASP A 92 13.52 -10.34 -2.17
C ASP A 92 13.74 -8.90 -2.66
N PHE A 93 12.74 -8.06 -2.35
CA PHE A 93 12.60 -6.71 -2.87
C PHE A 93 13.87 -5.88 -2.64
N ARG A 94 14.61 -5.69 -3.74
CA ARG A 94 15.98 -5.17 -3.75
C ARG A 94 16.10 -3.80 -3.08
N GLY A 95 16.41 -3.80 -1.78
CA GLY A 95 16.81 -2.61 -1.03
C GLY A 95 15.71 -1.91 -0.23
N VAL A 96 14.46 -2.40 -0.19
CA VAL A 96 13.49 -1.91 0.79
C VAL A 96 13.34 -2.95 1.88
N THR A 97 13.86 -2.59 3.06
CA THR A 97 13.67 -3.38 4.27
C THR A 97 12.19 -3.67 4.50
N ASP A 98 11.86 -4.76 5.18
CA ASP A 98 10.49 -5.07 5.62
C ASP A 98 9.76 -3.88 6.26
N ARG A 99 10.49 -2.97 6.91
CA ARG A 99 9.95 -1.75 7.52
C ARG A 99 9.60 -0.66 6.52
N GLY A 100 10.28 -0.60 5.37
CA GLY A 100 10.03 0.37 4.31
C GLY A 100 8.93 -0.07 3.34
N MET A 101 8.64 -1.37 3.24
CA MET A 101 7.65 -1.90 2.30
C MET A 101 6.27 -1.24 2.45
N PRO A 102 5.67 -1.11 3.64
CA PRO A 102 4.34 -0.51 3.78
C PRO A 102 4.28 0.95 3.34
N LEU A 103 5.36 1.71 3.57
CA LEU A 103 5.47 3.10 3.10
C LEU A 103 5.54 3.17 1.59
N VAL A 104 6.41 2.37 0.97
CA VAL A 104 6.61 2.35 -0.48
C VAL A 104 5.34 1.88 -1.21
N MET A 105 4.61 0.92 -0.63
CA MET A 105 3.29 0.51 -1.12
C MET A 105 2.22 1.60 -0.96
N ALA A 106 2.19 2.31 0.17
CA ALA A 106 1.25 3.43 0.35
C ALA A 106 1.51 4.57 -0.64
N LEU A 107 2.77 4.84 -0.94
CA LEU A 107 3.17 5.83 -1.94
C LEU A 107 2.78 5.39 -3.36
N LEU A 108 3.00 4.12 -3.72
CA LEU A 108 2.52 3.58 -4.98
C LEU A 108 1.00 3.71 -5.09
N PHE A 109 0.29 3.27 -4.06
CA PHE A 109 -1.17 3.34 -4.01
C PHE A 109 -1.65 4.77 -4.21
N TYR A 110 -1.07 5.74 -3.49
CA TYR A 110 -1.37 7.15 -3.67
C TYR A 110 -1.19 7.64 -5.10
N TYR A 111 -0.03 7.42 -5.71
CA TYR A 111 0.19 7.91 -7.07
C TYR A 111 -0.74 7.29 -8.10
N GLN A 112 -1.09 6.01 -7.92
CA GLN A 112 -1.95 5.30 -8.84
C GLN A 112 -3.44 5.59 -8.63
N THR A 113 -3.86 6.02 -7.44
CA THR A 113 -5.28 6.15 -7.11
C THR A 113 -5.72 7.53 -6.65
N LYS A 114 -4.82 8.52 -6.50
CA LYS A 114 -5.16 9.88 -6.07
C LYS A 114 -6.26 10.56 -6.89
N ASP A 115 -6.29 10.29 -8.20
CA ASP A 115 -7.23 10.91 -9.13
C ASP A 115 -8.53 10.09 -9.26
N SER A 116 -8.48 8.78 -8.99
CA SER A 116 -9.63 7.87 -9.07
C SER A 116 -10.35 7.70 -7.73
N LEU A 117 -9.68 7.99 -6.60
CA LEU A 117 -10.22 7.92 -5.24
C LEU A 117 -10.18 9.29 -4.53
N PRO A 118 -10.75 10.36 -5.10
CA PRO A 118 -10.67 11.69 -4.53
C PRO A 118 -11.32 11.83 -3.15
N ILE A 119 -12.34 11.04 -2.80
CA ILE A 119 -12.94 11.06 -1.46
C ILE A 119 -11.98 10.41 -0.45
N PHE A 120 -11.43 9.24 -0.78
CA PHE A 120 -10.47 8.55 0.07
C PHE A 120 -9.23 9.41 0.37
N TRP A 121 -8.65 10.04 -0.65
CA TRP A 121 -7.44 10.87 -0.52
C TRP A 121 -7.71 12.32 -0.14
N GLY A 122 -8.96 12.76 -0.24
CA GLY A 122 -9.37 14.12 0.11
C GLY A 122 -9.02 14.42 1.57
N ARG A 123 -8.43 15.59 1.83
CA ARG A 123 -8.09 16.00 3.20
C ARG A 123 -9.35 16.08 4.06
N THR A 124 -9.39 15.32 5.15
CA THR A 124 -10.29 15.60 6.28
C THR A 124 -9.80 16.85 7.01
N GLY A 125 -10.03 18.03 6.45
CA GLY A 125 -9.61 19.28 7.08
C GLY A 125 -9.72 20.53 6.20
N GLY A 126 -10.91 21.13 6.18
CA GLY A 126 -11.07 22.58 6.05
C GLY A 126 -11.60 23.15 4.73
N GLN A 127 -12.89 22.97 4.43
CA GLN A 127 -13.70 24.03 3.81
C GLN A 127 -14.84 24.41 4.76
N SER A 128 -14.50 25.22 5.76
CA SER A 128 -15.43 26.19 6.33
C SER A 128 -14.90 27.57 5.97
N SER A 129 -15.56 28.20 4.99
CA SER A 129 -15.64 29.63 4.65
C SER A 129 -15.79 29.76 3.13
N GLY A 130 -16.89 30.23 2.55
CA GLY A 130 -17.98 30.99 3.14
C GLY A 130 -19.33 30.69 2.50
N SER A 131 -20.29 30.38 3.36
CA SER A 131 -21.57 31.07 3.25
C SER A 131 -21.31 32.51 3.72
N ASN A 132 -21.54 33.48 2.84
CA ASN A 132 -22.16 34.76 3.15
C ASN A 132 -22.20 35.67 1.91
N ARG A 133 -23.44 35.90 1.45
CA ARG A 133 -23.97 36.91 0.51
C ARG A 133 -24.16 36.50 -0.93
#